data_AF-A0A842P185-F1
#
_entry.id   AF-A0A842P185-F1
#
_cell.length_a   1.000
_cell.length_b   1.000
_cell.length_c   1.000
_cell.angle_alpha   90.00
_cell.angle_beta   90.00
_cell.angle_gamma   90.00
#
_symmetry.space_group_name_H-M   'P 1'
#
loop_
_entity.id
_entity.type
_entity.pdbx_description
1 polymer ?
#
loop_
_entity_poly.entity_id
_entity_poly.type
_entity_poly.pdbx_seq_one_letter_code
_entity_poly.pdbx_strand_id
1 'polypeptide(L)'
;MQYSILADAFEKMESTRKRLELTQYLVELFEKTPHDVISKITYLLQGKLRPDFEGIELGVAEKLAMRAISKSSGIAIKKIEDEYNKGGDLGHAAAKILEQKTQTTFLVENITVERVYETLFKIARLEGSKSQDMKIKYISSLLNDANPLEATYILKILLGTLRLGVAENTVMDALAIAYSGNKENRKMLEHAYNVSSDLGKVAQIIAMEGIKGIEEFKIELFNPIRPMLADRVKSENEVVEKMGNGFAIEYKLDGERVQIHIEGDKIELFSRSLEKISNYYPDIIEKIPKIFQAENAILEAEIVAINENTGDFLPFQELMHRRRKYKIEKAVKEYPITVNFFDVLYCNGKNCTELSYHERRKKLEIIVKENEFAKYIPMTIAKTENEIEEFFENSINAGSEGLMLKMLDKPYQAGSRGSHWLKLKREYRNELGDSLDLVVIGGFFGKGRRTGSYGTLLLATYDENTDTFPSICKVGTGFTDESLDQLYQILNPKITIKKNPRINSEMEADVWFEPELVIEVVASEITLSPIHKTAINEIRKDAGLALRFPKFTGKIRVEKTVEDASTDEEVMSLYKGQNKAAHDKNLM
;
A
#
# COMPACT_ATOMS: atom_id res chain seq x y z
N MET A 1 20.56 -7.42 26.12
CA MET A 1 20.69 -8.81 25.59
C MET A 1 21.81 -8.86 24.54
N GLN A 2 22.58 -9.95 24.42
CA GLN A 2 23.60 -10.06 23.35
C GLN A 2 22.94 -10.11 21.97
N TYR A 3 23.47 -9.35 21.00
CA TYR A 3 22.91 -9.26 19.65
C TYR A 3 23.12 -10.56 18.85
N SER A 4 24.19 -11.31 19.14
CA SER A 4 24.44 -12.64 18.57
C SER A 4 23.23 -13.60 18.71
N ILE A 5 22.53 -13.58 19.84
CA ILE A 5 21.33 -14.42 20.04
C ILE A 5 20.22 -14.07 19.04
N LEU A 6 20.06 -12.77 18.75
CA LEU A 6 19.09 -12.30 17.76
C LEU A 6 19.54 -12.62 16.32
N ALA A 7 20.83 -12.48 16.03
CA ALA A 7 21.42 -12.82 14.75
C ALA A 7 21.27 -14.33 14.43
N ASP A 8 21.53 -15.21 15.41
CA ASP A 8 21.32 -16.65 15.30
C ASP A 8 19.83 -16.98 15.04
N ALA A 9 18.92 -16.26 15.70
CA ALA A 9 17.49 -16.44 15.48
C ALA A 9 17.08 -16.02 14.06
N PHE A 10 17.61 -14.91 13.55
CA PHE A 10 17.40 -14.49 12.16
C PHE A 10 17.91 -15.52 11.15
N GLU A 11 19.10 -16.10 11.37
CA GLU A 11 19.65 -17.14 10.49
C GLU A 11 18.77 -18.39 10.44
N LYS A 12 18.33 -18.86 11.62
CA LYS A 12 17.38 -19.98 11.69
C LYS A 12 16.09 -19.67 10.94
N MET A 13 15.55 -18.46 11.10
CA MET A 13 14.32 -18.05 10.42
C MET A 13 14.50 -17.93 8.90
N GLU A 14 15.59 -17.36 8.40
CA GLU A 14 15.86 -17.30 6.96
C GLU A 14 16.06 -18.69 6.33
N SER A 15 16.55 -19.67 7.11
CA SER A 15 16.81 -21.02 6.64
C SER A 15 15.55 -21.87 6.39
N THR A 16 14.38 -21.43 6.88
CA THR A 16 13.12 -22.18 6.76
C THR A 16 12.01 -21.35 6.14
N ARG A 17 11.07 -22.03 5.48
CA ARG A 17 9.81 -21.44 4.98
C ARG A 17 8.58 -21.96 5.73
N LYS A 18 8.78 -22.85 6.69
CA LYS A 18 7.68 -23.50 7.42
C LYS A 18 7.22 -22.58 8.54
N ARG A 19 5.96 -22.12 8.46
CA ARG A 19 5.39 -21.21 9.45
C ARG A 19 5.46 -21.73 10.89
N LEU A 20 5.27 -23.04 11.10
CA LEU A 20 5.36 -23.64 12.44
C LEU A 20 6.77 -23.55 13.04
N GLU A 21 7.81 -23.79 12.22
CA GLU A 21 9.21 -23.65 12.66
C GLU A 21 9.54 -22.17 12.93
N LEU A 22 9.10 -21.26 12.07
CA LEU A 22 9.24 -19.80 12.31
C LEU A 22 8.60 -19.37 13.62
N THR A 23 7.37 -19.82 13.88
CA THR A 23 6.68 -19.53 15.15
C THR A 23 7.48 -20.07 16.34
N GLN A 24 8.00 -21.29 16.26
CA GLN A 24 8.80 -21.89 17.33
C GLN A 24 10.09 -21.09 17.61
N TYR A 25 10.82 -20.70 16.56
CA TYR A 25 12.03 -19.88 16.73
C TYR A 25 11.73 -18.51 17.35
N LEU A 26 10.60 -17.90 17.00
CA LEU A 26 10.16 -16.66 17.63
C LEU A 26 9.78 -16.84 19.09
N VAL A 27 9.08 -17.92 19.45
CA VAL A 27 8.74 -18.25 20.85
C VAL A 27 10.02 -18.39 21.67
N GLU A 28 10.97 -19.19 21.21
CA GLU A 28 12.26 -19.38 21.89
C GLU A 28 13.05 -18.08 22.02
N LEU A 29 12.98 -17.20 21.00
CA LEU A 29 13.60 -15.89 21.06
C LEU A 29 12.95 -15.03 22.14
N PHE A 30 11.62 -14.94 22.16
CA PHE A 30 10.89 -14.12 23.13
C PHE A 30 11.09 -14.61 24.57
N GLU A 31 11.06 -15.92 24.82
CA GLU A 31 11.31 -16.49 26.16
C GLU A 31 12.71 -16.15 26.71
N LYS A 32 13.71 -16.02 25.82
CA LYS A 32 15.09 -15.65 26.19
C LYS A 32 15.29 -14.13 26.26
N THR A 33 14.31 -13.34 25.83
CA THR A 33 14.44 -11.89 25.69
C THR A 33 14.06 -11.19 27.00
N PRO A 34 14.95 -10.36 27.58
CA PRO A 34 14.59 -9.50 28.72
C PRO A 34 13.44 -8.55 28.39
N HIS A 35 12.52 -8.34 29.33
CA HIS A 35 11.25 -7.65 29.04
C HIS A 35 11.42 -6.20 28.54
N ASP A 36 12.48 -5.51 28.96
CA ASP A 36 12.80 -4.12 28.62
C ASP A 36 13.33 -3.92 27.17
N VAL A 37 13.66 -5.01 26.49
CA VAL A 37 14.15 -4.98 25.09
C VAL A 37 13.21 -5.61 24.08
N ILE A 38 12.11 -6.23 24.53
CA ILE A 38 11.15 -6.92 23.66
C ILE A 38 10.60 -6.00 22.57
N SER A 39 10.19 -4.77 22.93
CA SER A 39 9.68 -3.82 21.95
C SER A 39 10.68 -3.57 20.81
N LYS A 40 11.97 -3.41 21.16
CA LYS A 40 13.08 -3.21 20.20
C LYS A 40 13.21 -4.42 19.27
N ILE A 41 13.22 -5.64 19.82
CA ILE A 41 13.30 -6.86 19.00
C ILE A 41 12.08 -6.99 18.09
N THR A 42 10.88 -6.72 18.60
CA THR A 42 9.65 -6.76 17.81
C THR A 42 9.70 -5.78 16.63
N TYR A 43 10.29 -4.59 16.78
CA TYR A 43 10.52 -3.69 15.65
C TYR A 43 11.55 -4.24 14.66
N LEU A 44 12.70 -4.73 15.16
CA LEU A 44 13.78 -5.26 14.31
C LEU A 44 13.31 -6.48 13.49
N LEU A 45 12.46 -7.34 14.06
CA LEU A 45 11.81 -8.46 13.36
C LEU A 45 10.98 -8.01 12.15
N GLN A 46 10.42 -6.81 12.20
CA GLN A 46 9.65 -6.20 11.12
C GLN A 46 10.54 -5.40 10.14
N GLY A 47 11.86 -5.34 10.37
CA GLY A 47 12.78 -4.50 9.61
C GLY A 47 12.59 -3.01 9.89
N LYS A 48 12.02 -2.64 11.04
CA LYS A 48 11.71 -1.27 11.44
C LYS A 48 12.41 -0.91 12.75
N LEU A 49 12.39 0.38 13.10
CA LEU A 49 12.84 0.85 14.42
C LEU A 49 11.68 1.36 15.26
N ARG A 50 10.71 2.01 14.65
CA ARG A 50 9.54 2.58 15.32
C ARG A 50 8.28 2.22 14.53
N PRO A 51 7.08 2.41 15.11
CA PRO A 51 5.85 2.33 14.35
C PRO A 51 5.86 3.31 13.16
N ASP A 52 5.16 2.95 12.08
CA ASP A 52 5.19 3.72 10.82
C ASP A 52 4.73 5.17 11.01
N PHE A 53 3.80 5.40 11.93
CA PHE A 53 3.23 6.71 12.22
C PHE A 53 4.22 7.70 12.87
N GLU A 54 5.35 7.22 13.42
CA GLU A 54 6.42 8.11 13.89
C GLU A 54 7.29 8.65 12.74
N GLY A 55 7.18 8.10 11.52
CA GLY A 55 7.90 8.58 10.34
C GLY A 55 9.41 8.32 10.38
N ILE A 56 9.87 7.32 11.16
CA ILE A 56 11.28 6.96 11.25
C ILE A 56 11.62 5.92 10.18
N GLU A 57 12.19 6.39 9.08
CA GLU A 57 12.64 5.53 7.99
C GLU A 57 14.08 5.05 8.21
N LEU A 58 14.26 3.74 8.14
CA LEU A 58 15.57 3.12 8.13
C LEU A 58 16.01 2.97 6.67
N GLY A 59 16.92 3.85 6.22
CA GLY A 59 17.37 3.85 4.83
C GLY A 59 18.79 4.36 4.67
N VAL A 60 19.71 3.45 4.37
CA VAL A 60 21.09 3.77 3.97
C VAL A 60 21.32 3.28 2.56
N ALA A 61 21.83 4.14 1.69
CA ALA A 61 22.20 3.74 0.33
C ALA A 61 23.32 2.69 0.36
N GLU A 62 23.26 1.69 -0.52
CA GLU A 62 24.25 0.60 -0.63
C GLU A 62 25.69 1.12 -0.74
N LYS A 63 25.90 2.18 -1.53
CA LYS A 63 27.22 2.84 -1.67
C LYS A 63 27.75 3.39 -0.33
N LEU A 64 26.88 3.88 0.54
CA LEU A 64 27.27 4.38 1.87
C LEU A 64 27.61 3.20 2.79
N ALA A 65 26.82 2.12 2.74
CA ALA A 65 27.11 0.89 3.48
C ALA A 65 28.45 0.27 3.04
N MET A 66 28.73 0.19 1.73
CA MET A 66 30.02 -0.28 1.20
C MET A 66 31.21 0.55 1.68
N ARG A 67 31.07 1.89 1.75
CA ARG A 67 32.09 2.76 2.35
C ARG A 67 32.31 2.47 3.85
N ALA A 68 31.24 2.18 4.59
CA ALA A 68 31.34 1.83 6.00
C ALA A 68 31.99 0.45 6.22
N ILE A 69 31.67 -0.54 5.38
CA ILE A 69 32.32 -1.86 5.37
C ILE A 69 33.81 -1.70 5.07
N SER A 70 34.17 -0.94 4.03
CA SER A 70 35.57 -0.66 3.67
C SER A 70 36.34 0.01 4.81
N LYS A 71 35.72 0.98 5.48
CA LYS A 71 36.30 1.66 6.64
C LYS A 71 36.50 0.74 7.85
N SER A 72 35.60 -0.22 8.08
CA SER A 72 35.73 -1.20 9.16
C SER A 72 36.78 -2.26 8.83
N SER A 73 36.74 -2.84 7.63
CA SER A 73 37.58 -3.99 7.26
C SER A 73 39.00 -3.62 6.80
N GLY A 74 39.20 -2.37 6.36
CA GLY A 74 40.42 -1.93 5.67
C GLY A 74 40.53 -2.41 4.23
N ILE A 75 39.49 -3.08 3.69
CA ILE A 75 39.47 -3.64 2.34
C ILE A 75 38.91 -2.61 1.35
N ALA A 76 39.49 -2.55 0.14
CA ALA A 76 39.07 -1.63 -0.91
C ALA A 76 37.62 -1.89 -1.37
N ILE A 77 36.87 -0.80 -1.62
CA ILE A 77 35.45 -0.83 -2.04
C ILE A 77 35.21 -1.76 -3.23
N LYS A 78 36.09 -1.75 -4.23
CA LYS A 78 35.97 -2.60 -5.43
C LYS A 78 35.83 -4.09 -5.09
N LYS A 79 36.59 -4.59 -4.11
CA LYS A 79 36.52 -6.00 -3.70
C LYS A 79 35.19 -6.31 -2.99
N ILE A 80 34.61 -5.33 -2.30
CA ILE A 80 33.29 -5.45 -1.65
C ILE A 80 32.19 -5.47 -2.73
N GLU A 81 32.27 -4.59 -3.73
CA GLU A 81 31.39 -4.57 -4.90
C GLU A 81 31.43 -5.90 -5.66
N ASP A 82 32.63 -6.44 -5.90
CA ASP A 82 32.81 -7.73 -6.59
C ASP A 82 32.13 -8.88 -5.83
N GLU A 83 32.23 -8.90 -4.49
CA GLU A 83 31.59 -9.94 -3.69
C GLU A 83 30.07 -9.76 -3.61
N TYR A 84 29.60 -8.51 -3.53
CA TYR A 84 28.18 -8.19 -3.59
C TYR A 84 27.56 -8.60 -4.93
N ASN A 85 28.21 -8.29 -6.05
CA ASN A 85 27.71 -8.63 -7.40
C ASN A 85 27.58 -10.15 -7.63
N LYS A 86 28.39 -10.97 -6.95
CA LYS A 86 28.27 -12.44 -7.03
C LYS A 86 27.06 -12.98 -6.25
N GLY A 87 26.77 -12.40 -5.09
CA GLY A 87 25.78 -12.93 -4.14
C GLY A 87 24.43 -12.23 -4.12
N GLY A 88 24.37 -10.98 -4.60
CA GLY A 88 23.17 -10.14 -4.58
C GLY A 88 22.74 -9.65 -3.18
N ASP A 89 23.53 -9.92 -2.14
CA ASP A 89 23.23 -9.56 -0.75
C ASP A 89 24.46 -8.94 -0.07
N LEU A 90 24.36 -7.65 0.28
CA LEU A 90 25.48 -6.90 0.83
C LEU A 90 25.79 -7.30 2.29
N GLY A 91 24.81 -7.83 3.04
CA GLY A 91 25.05 -8.36 4.38
C GLY A 91 25.95 -9.59 4.33
N HIS A 92 25.62 -10.56 3.48
CA HIS A 92 26.45 -11.75 3.29
C HIS A 92 27.83 -11.42 2.70
N ALA A 93 27.89 -10.49 1.74
CA ALA A 93 29.16 -10.03 1.21
C ALA A 93 30.05 -9.39 2.31
N ALA A 94 29.45 -8.60 3.20
CA ALA A 94 30.16 -8.01 4.32
C ALA A 94 30.70 -9.05 5.31
N ALA A 95 29.95 -10.12 5.60
CA ALA A 95 30.43 -11.21 6.45
C ALA A 95 31.74 -11.81 5.93
N LYS A 96 31.77 -12.18 4.64
CA LYS A 96 32.96 -12.73 3.98
C LYS A 96 34.14 -11.75 3.96
N ILE A 97 33.85 -10.45 3.84
CA ILE A 97 34.87 -9.40 3.86
C ILE A 97 35.44 -9.23 5.28
N LEU A 98 34.60 -9.30 6.31
CA LEU A 98 35.00 -9.15 7.70
C LEU A 98 35.77 -10.36 8.24
N GLU A 99 35.59 -11.56 7.68
CA GLU A 99 36.48 -12.71 7.95
C GLU A 99 37.92 -12.46 7.50
N GLN A 100 38.12 -11.59 6.50
CA GLN A 100 39.42 -11.25 5.94
C GLN A 100 40.02 -9.97 6.56
N LYS A 101 39.42 -9.50 7.66
CA LYS A 101 39.78 -8.24 8.31
C LYS A 101 41.24 -8.26 8.77
N THR A 102 42.00 -7.25 8.36
CA THR A 102 43.41 -7.07 8.74
C THR A 102 43.59 -6.21 9.99
N GLN A 103 42.55 -5.47 10.38
CA GLN A 103 42.53 -4.61 11.57
C GLN A 103 41.84 -5.30 12.75
N THR A 104 42.61 -5.80 13.71
CA THR A 104 42.09 -6.25 15.00
C THR A 104 42.07 -5.10 16.00
N THR A 105 40.89 -4.79 16.53
CA THR A 105 40.72 -3.90 17.69
C THR A 105 41.24 -4.61 18.94
N PHE A 106 42.03 -3.91 19.77
CA PHE A 106 42.62 -4.46 21.00
C PHE A 106 41.57 -4.81 22.09
N LEU A 107 40.35 -4.28 21.97
CA LEU A 107 39.20 -4.55 22.83
C LEU A 107 37.98 -4.79 21.94
N VAL A 108 37.40 -5.99 22.00
CA VAL A 108 36.11 -6.31 21.35
C VAL A 108 35.05 -6.23 22.44
N GLU A 109 34.20 -5.21 22.38
CA GLU A 109 33.01 -5.15 23.23
C GLU A 109 31.90 -5.98 22.59
N ASN A 110 31.33 -6.92 23.35
CA ASN A 110 30.18 -7.68 22.86
C ASN A 110 29.02 -6.72 22.53
N ILE A 111 28.44 -6.89 21.35
CA ILE A 111 27.35 -6.04 20.87
C ILE A 111 26.04 -6.46 21.53
N THR A 112 25.31 -5.49 22.07
CA THR A 112 23.96 -5.70 22.60
C THR A 112 22.89 -5.25 21.62
N VAL A 113 21.68 -5.83 21.73
CA VAL A 113 20.50 -5.42 20.95
C VAL A 113 20.21 -3.93 21.13
N GLU A 114 20.35 -3.44 22.35
CA GLU A 114 20.16 -2.05 22.75
C GLU A 114 21.17 -1.15 22.05
N ARG A 115 22.46 -1.53 22.03
CA ARG A 115 23.51 -0.78 21.34
C ARG A 115 23.23 -0.70 19.85
N VAL A 116 22.84 -1.81 19.22
CA VAL A 116 22.49 -1.84 17.78
C VAL A 116 21.29 -0.93 17.54
N TYR A 117 20.17 -1.16 18.22
CA TYR A 117 18.94 -0.43 18.03
C TYR A 117 19.13 1.09 18.22
N GLU A 118 19.78 1.53 19.31
CA GLU A 118 20.04 2.94 19.56
C GLU A 118 20.96 3.58 18.52
N THR A 119 21.94 2.81 18.01
CA THR A 119 22.82 3.29 16.95
C THR A 119 22.10 3.40 15.61
N LEU A 120 21.26 2.43 15.26
CA LEU A 120 20.40 2.48 14.08
C LEU A 120 19.41 3.64 14.18
N PHE A 121 18.84 3.88 15.36
CA PHE A 121 17.93 4.99 15.61
C PHE A 121 18.62 6.36 15.48
N LYS A 122 19.85 6.49 15.97
CA LYS A 122 20.69 7.68 15.72
C LYS A 122 20.95 7.86 14.23
N ILE A 123 21.27 6.80 13.49
CA ILE A 123 21.49 6.83 12.03
C ILE A 123 20.24 7.32 11.30
N ALA A 124 19.06 6.83 11.66
CA ALA A 124 17.79 7.19 11.02
C ALA A 124 17.46 8.69 11.20
N ARG A 125 17.80 9.27 12.35
CA ARG A 125 17.53 10.70 12.65
C ARG A 125 18.58 11.68 12.10
N LEU A 126 19.65 11.20 11.46
CA LEU A 126 20.68 12.07 10.90
C LEU A 126 20.24 12.68 9.57
N GLU A 127 20.16 14.01 9.54
CA GLU A 127 19.86 14.83 8.37
C GLU A 127 20.92 15.93 8.15
N GLY A 128 20.91 16.56 6.97
CA GLY A 128 21.80 17.68 6.64
C GLY A 128 23.18 17.31 6.07
N SER A 129 24.01 18.33 5.85
CA SER A 129 25.24 18.27 5.02
C SER A 129 26.36 17.38 5.57
N LYS A 130 26.34 17.01 6.85
CA LYS A 130 27.31 16.10 7.50
C LYS A 130 26.73 14.73 7.87
N SER A 131 25.47 14.48 7.52
CA SER A 131 24.78 13.24 7.89
C SER A 131 25.47 12.01 7.33
N GLN A 132 25.92 12.04 6.08
CA GLN A 132 26.53 10.87 5.42
C GLN A 132 27.80 10.39 6.12
N ASP A 133 28.72 11.29 6.46
CA ASP A 133 29.97 10.93 7.15
C ASP A 133 29.72 10.37 8.55
N MET A 134 28.74 10.94 9.26
CA MET A 134 28.32 10.45 10.57
C MET A 134 27.66 9.08 10.47
N LYS A 135 26.81 8.83 9.46
CA LYS A 135 26.24 7.50 9.18
C LYS A 135 27.36 6.48 8.93
N ILE A 136 28.33 6.81 8.07
CA ILE A 136 29.50 5.94 7.81
C ILE A 136 30.24 5.64 9.11
N LYS A 137 30.49 6.66 9.97
CA LYS A 137 31.16 6.50 11.26
C LYS A 137 30.40 5.54 12.18
N TYR A 138 29.11 5.72 12.38
CA TYR A 138 28.31 4.87 13.26
C TYR A 138 28.23 3.42 12.75
N ILE A 139 27.99 3.23 11.44
CA ILE A 139 27.96 1.89 10.85
C ILE A 139 29.33 1.21 10.98
N SER A 140 30.42 1.90 10.63
CA SER A 140 31.77 1.34 10.76
C SER A 140 32.12 0.99 12.20
N SER A 141 31.64 1.76 13.18
CA SER A 141 31.84 1.48 14.60
C SER A 141 31.10 0.22 15.05
N LEU A 142 29.87 -0.01 14.59
CA LEU A 142 29.17 -1.27 14.88
C LEU A 142 29.88 -2.46 14.21
N LEU A 143 30.23 -2.33 12.93
CA LEU A 143 30.91 -3.38 12.18
C LEU A 143 32.32 -3.69 12.70
N ASN A 144 32.91 -2.80 13.49
CA ASN A 144 34.22 -3.05 14.08
C ASN A 144 34.17 -4.08 15.20
N ASP A 145 33.07 -4.10 15.94
CA ASP A 145 32.87 -4.96 17.10
C ASP A 145 31.99 -6.19 16.77
N ALA A 146 31.37 -6.21 15.58
CA ALA A 146 30.47 -7.26 15.13
C ALA A 146 31.23 -8.47 14.61
N ASN A 147 30.75 -9.67 14.96
CA ASN A 147 31.15 -10.88 14.25
C ASN A 147 30.50 -10.95 12.84
N PRO A 148 30.93 -11.87 11.95
CA PRO A 148 30.40 -11.94 10.58
C PRO A 148 28.88 -12.10 10.48
N LEU A 149 28.28 -12.89 11.38
CA LEU A 149 26.84 -13.12 11.41
C LEU A 149 26.08 -11.86 11.87
N GLU A 150 26.55 -11.22 12.93
CA GLU A 150 25.98 -9.97 13.42
C GLU A 150 26.06 -8.86 12.35
N ALA A 151 27.21 -8.75 11.67
CA ALA A 151 27.39 -7.79 10.58
C ALA A 151 26.41 -8.01 9.43
N THR A 152 26.11 -9.27 9.08
CA THR A 152 25.11 -9.63 8.07
C THR A 152 23.77 -8.99 8.40
N TYR A 153 23.27 -9.21 9.62
CA TYR A 153 21.94 -8.76 10.00
C TYR A 153 21.86 -7.28 10.32
N ILE A 154 22.91 -6.67 10.86
CA ILE A 154 23.01 -5.21 11.01
C ILE A 154 22.84 -4.53 9.64
N LEU A 155 23.52 -5.04 8.61
CA LEU A 155 23.46 -4.48 7.26
C LEU A 155 22.12 -4.78 6.56
N LYS A 156 21.59 -6.00 6.69
CA LYS A 156 20.27 -6.34 6.14
C LYS A 156 19.17 -5.46 6.71
N ILE A 157 19.22 -5.18 8.02
CA ILE A 157 18.32 -4.22 8.66
C ILE A 157 18.53 -2.83 8.05
N LEU A 158 19.76 -2.28 8.08
CA LEU A 158 20.08 -0.94 7.55
C LEU A 158 19.66 -0.69 6.09
N LEU A 159 19.72 -1.72 5.26
CA LEU A 159 19.39 -1.66 3.84
C LEU A 159 17.91 -1.96 3.55
N GLY A 160 17.13 -2.34 4.56
CA GLY A 160 15.74 -2.78 4.36
C GLY A 160 15.61 -4.08 3.57
N THR A 161 16.66 -4.92 3.56
CA THR A 161 16.73 -6.17 2.80
C THR A 161 16.52 -7.41 3.66
N LEU A 162 16.23 -7.25 4.95
CA LEU A 162 15.92 -8.35 5.86
C LEU A 162 14.66 -9.10 5.40
N ARG A 163 14.79 -10.42 5.15
CA ARG A 163 13.70 -11.26 4.63
C ARG A 163 13.55 -12.55 5.44
N LEU A 164 12.99 -12.42 6.65
CA LEU A 164 12.79 -13.55 7.55
C LEU A 164 11.61 -14.47 7.20
N GLY A 165 10.75 -14.05 6.25
CA GLY A 165 9.49 -14.78 5.98
C GLY A 165 8.47 -14.70 7.12
N VAL A 166 8.68 -13.81 8.10
CA VAL A 166 7.82 -13.62 9.28
C VAL A 166 6.83 -12.50 9.02
N ALA A 167 5.53 -12.82 9.11
CA ALA A 167 4.45 -11.85 9.07
C ALA A 167 4.07 -11.39 10.49
N GLU A 168 3.43 -10.22 10.63
CA GLU A 168 2.91 -9.68 11.90
C GLU A 168 2.08 -10.73 12.67
N ASN A 169 1.23 -11.49 11.97
CA ASN A 169 0.42 -12.54 12.56
C ASN A 169 1.27 -13.67 13.19
N THR A 170 2.40 -14.01 12.57
CA THR A 170 3.33 -15.02 13.10
C THR A 170 4.05 -14.49 14.34
N VAL A 171 4.37 -13.18 14.38
CA VAL A 171 4.93 -12.53 15.56
C VAL A 171 3.90 -12.54 16.72
N MET A 172 2.65 -12.17 16.44
CA MET A 172 1.58 -12.19 17.45
C MET A 172 1.24 -13.60 17.92
N ASP A 173 1.25 -14.60 17.02
CA ASP A 173 1.15 -16.03 17.39
C ASP A 173 2.22 -16.39 18.43
N ALA A 174 3.47 -16.02 18.16
CA ALA A 174 4.60 -16.34 19.03
C ALA A 174 4.56 -15.57 20.36
N LEU A 175 4.19 -14.28 20.37
CA LEU A 175 4.00 -13.50 21.59
C LEU A 175 2.89 -14.09 22.47
N ALA A 176 1.76 -14.50 21.87
CA ALA A 176 0.67 -15.12 22.60
C ALA A 176 1.10 -16.46 23.24
N ILE A 177 1.86 -17.29 22.51
CA ILE A 177 2.38 -18.55 23.05
C ILE A 177 3.39 -18.27 24.17
N ALA A 178 4.39 -17.41 23.94
CA ALA A 178 5.49 -17.16 24.88
C ALA A 178 5.03 -16.55 26.21
N TYR A 179 4.06 -15.63 26.18
CA TYR A 179 3.68 -14.86 27.38
C TYR A 179 2.31 -15.22 27.96
N SER A 180 1.51 -16.04 27.28
CA SER A 180 0.22 -16.49 27.80
C SER A 180 0.00 -18.01 27.74
N GLY A 181 0.94 -18.76 27.12
CA GLY A 181 0.85 -20.22 26.97
C GLY A 181 -0.28 -20.69 26.03
N ASN A 182 -1.05 -19.77 25.44
CA ASN A 182 -2.19 -20.10 24.60
C ASN A 182 -2.19 -19.25 23.33
N LYS A 183 -2.09 -19.92 22.18
CA LYS A 183 -2.13 -19.31 20.85
C LYS A 183 -3.44 -18.57 20.56
N GLU A 184 -4.58 -19.02 21.11
CA GLU A 184 -5.88 -18.39 20.86
C GLU A 184 -5.95 -16.94 21.36
N ASN A 185 -5.12 -16.59 22.35
CA ASN A 185 -5.01 -15.22 22.86
C ASN A 185 -4.47 -14.24 21.82
N ARG A 186 -3.90 -14.72 20.69
CA ARG A 186 -3.50 -13.87 19.55
C ARG A 186 -4.60 -12.88 19.16
N LYS A 187 -5.88 -13.27 19.21
CA LYS A 187 -7.00 -12.37 18.87
C LYS A 187 -7.02 -11.10 19.72
N MET A 188 -6.63 -11.20 21.00
CA MET A 188 -6.57 -10.06 21.92
C MET A 188 -5.36 -9.17 21.60
N LEU A 189 -4.20 -9.76 21.30
CA LEU A 189 -3.03 -9.01 20.84
C LEU A 189 -3.30 -8.30 19.50
N GLU A 190 -3.98 -8.97 18.58
CA GLU A 190 -4.40 -8.41 17.29
C GLU A 190 -5.36 -7.24 17.49
N HIS A 191 -6.32 -7.35 18.41
CA HIS A 191 -7.19 -6.22 18.76
C HIS A 191 -6.37 -5.04 19.32
N ALA A 192 -5.50 -5.27 20.31
CA ALA A 192 -4.64 -4.24 20.89
C ALA A 192 -3.71 -3.59 19.84
N TYR A 193 -3.17 -4.39 18.93
CA TYR A 193 -2.35 -3.90 17.83
C TYR A 193 -3.16 -3.09 16.82
N ASN A 194 -4.38 -3.53 16.49
CA ASN A 194 -5.23 -2.81 15.56
C ASN A 194 -5.69 -1.45 16.10
N VAL A 195 -5.82 -1.28 17.42
CA VAL A 195 -6.22 0.01 18.03
C VAL A 195 -5.05 0.93 18.39
N SER A 196 -3.80 0.47 18.26
CA SER A 196 -2.60 1.28 18.54
C SER A 196 -1.64 1.45 17.36
N SER A 197 -1.74 0.54 16.38
CA SER A 197 -0.75 0.36 15.30
C SER A 197 0.69 0.19 15.79
N ASP A 198 0.89 -0.23 17.04
CA ASP A 198 2.20 -0.39 17.66
C ASP A 198 2.37 -1.81 18.23
N LEU A 199 2.95 -2.70 17.42
CA LEU A 199 3.22 -4.08 17.83
C LEU A 199 4.35 -4.16 18.88
N GLY A 200 5.28 -3.20 18.90
CA GLY A 200 6.35 -3.15 19.89
C GLY A 200 5.82 -2.85 21.28
N LYS A 201 4.86 -1.92 21.39
CA LYS A 201 4.14 -1.62 22.62
C LYS A 201 3.27 -2.78 23.08
N VAL A 202 2.52 -3.41 22.17
CA VAL A 202 1.73 -4.61 22.49
C VAL A 202 2.63 -5.73 23.03
N ALA A 203 3.78 -5.96 22.40
CA ALA A 203 4.75 -6.95 22.84
C ALA A 203 5.34 -6.62 24.23
N GLN A 204 5.61 -5.35 24.50
CA GLN A 204 6.08 -4.90 25.82
C GLN A 204 5.02 -5.13 26.91
N ILE A 205 3.78 -4.75 26.67
CA ILE A 205 2.69 -4.90 27.65
C ILE A 205 2.46 -6.37 27.96
N ILE A 206 2.33 -7.24 26.96
CA ILE A 206 2.08 -8.66 27.24
C ILE A 206 3.24 -9.32 27.99
N ALA A 207 4.48 -8.89 27.73
CA ALA A 207 5.63 -9.44 28.45
C ALA A 207 5.72 -8.96 29.90
N MET A 208 5.36 -7.70 30.17
CA MET A 208 5.44 -7.12 31.51
C MET A 208 4.23 -7.46 32.38
N GLU A 209 3.03 -7.49 31.79
CA GLU A 209 1.75 -7.56 32.51
C GLU A 209 0.92 -8.81 32.16
N GLY A 210 1.41 -9.64 31.21
CA GLY A 210 0.68 -10.81 30.74
C GLY A 210 -0.59 -10.44 29.98
N ILE A 211 -1.52 -11.40 29.89
CA ILE A 211 -2.77 -11.20 29.15
C ILE A 211 -3.67 -10.12 29.76
N LYS A 212 -3.58 -9.89 31.09
CA LYS A 212 -4.36 -8.88 31.81
C LYS A 212 -4.05 -7.46 31.32
N GLY A 213 -2.77 -7.15 31.06
CA GLY A 213 -2.39 -5.85 30.49
C GLY A 213 -2.97 -5.63 29.08
N ILE A 214 -3.17 -6.71 28.31
CA ILE A 214 -3.81 -6.64 27.00
C ILE A 214 -5.34 -6.46 27.11
N GLU A 215 -5.98 -7.05 28.12
CA GLU A 215 -7.40 -6.83 28.42
C GLU A 215 -7.71 -5.37 28.77
N GLU A 216 -6.78 -4.72 29.49
CA GLU A 216 -6.90 -3.31 29.89
C GLU A 216 -6.33 -2.33 28.86
N PHE A 217 -5.95 -2.80 27.66
CA PHE A 217 -5.32 -1.98 26.64
C PHE A 217 -6.27 -0.88 26.14
N LYS A 218 -5.82 0.37 26.22
CA LYS A 218 -6.63 1.55 25.85
C LYS A 218 -6.14 2.18 24.55
N ILE A 219 -7.09 2.76 23.82
CA ILE A 219 -6.79 3.69 22.74
C ILE A 219 -6.09 4.91 23.35
N GLU A 220 -4.99 5.31 22.73
CA GLU A 220 -4.26 6.53 23.06
C GLU A 220 -4.31 7.49 21.88
N LEU A 221 -4.50 8.77 22.17
CA LEU A 221 -4.42 9.81 21.15
C LEU A 221 -3.01 9.85 20.54
N PHE A 222 -2.94 10.25 19.27
CA PHE A 222 -1.74 10.29 18.44
C PHE A 222 -1.08 8.94 18.12
N ASN A 223 -1.68 7.82 18.55
CA ASN A 223 -1.39 6.49 18.04
C ASN A 223 -2.54 6.07 17.12
N PRO A 224 -2.36 6.06 15.79
CA PRO A 224 -3.47 5.85 14.87
C PRO A 224 -4.02 4.43 14.96
N ILE A 225 -5.34 4.33 14.89
CA ILE A 225 -6.08 3.07 14.80
C ILE A 225 -5.99 2.56 13.36
N ARG A 226 -5.70 1.28 13.18
CA ARG A 226 -5.66 0.64 11.86
C ARG A 226 -7.02 0.79 11.17
N PRO A 227 -7.09 1.38 9.96
CA PRO A 227 -8.36 1.65 9.32
C PRO A 227 -9.13 0.38 8.99
N MET A 228 -10.44 0.38 9.25
CA MET A 228 -11.35 -0.67 8.80
C MET A 228 -11.43 -0.70 7.27
N LEU A 229 -11.41 -1.89 6.68
CA LEU A 229 -11.41 -2.09 5.24
C LEU A 229 -12.74 -2.66 4.77
N ALA A 230 -13.27 -2.12 3.67
CA ALA A 230 -14.48 -2.64 3.04
C ALA A 230 -14.19 -3.81 2.11
N ASP A 231 -15.07 -4.80 2.11
CA ASP A 231 -15.09 -5.87 1.12
C ASP A 231 -15.79 -5.45 -0.17
N ARG A 232 -15.56 -6.17 -1.28
CA ARG A 232 -16.06 -5.79 -2.60
C ARG A 232 -17.39 -6.49 -2.91
N VAL A 233 -18.26 -5.77 -3.61
CA VAL A 233 -19.48 -6.29 -4.24
C VAL A 233 -19.54 -5.82 -5.69
N LYS A 234 -20.23 -6.61 -6.53
CA LYS A 234 -20.33 -6.37 -7.97
C LYS A 234 -21.70 -5.83 -8.40
N SER A 235 -22.73 -6.02 -7.59
CA SER A 235 -24.10 -5.57 -7.89
C SER A 235 -24.86 -5.15 -6.63
N GLU A 236 -25.96 -4.45 -6.85
CA GLU A 236 -26.94 -3.99 -5.87
C GLU A 236 -27.65 -5.18 -5.23
N ASN A 237 -27.97 -6.21 -6.01
CA ASN A 237 -28.55 -7.45 -5.51
C ASN A 237 -27.61 -8.13 -4.48
N GLU A 238 -26.31 -8.26 -4.80
CA GLU A 238 -25.32 -8.82 -3.88
C GLU A 238 -25.20 -8.00 -2.58
N VAL A 239 -25.41 -6.69 -2.66
CA VAL A 239 -25.47 -5.84 -1.46
C VAL A 239 -26.64 -6.25 -0.58
N VAL A 240 -27.85 -6.32 -1.14
CA VAL A 240 -29.07 -6.62 -0.36
C VAL A 240 -28.95 -7.99 0.30
N GLU A 241 -28.44 -8.98 -0.42
CA GLU A 241 -28.20 -10.33 0.11
C GLU A 241 -27.22 -10.34 1.29
N LYS A 242 -26.12 -9.58 1.21
CA LYS A 242 -25.08 -9.57 2.26
C LYS A 242 -25.39 -8.66 3.45
N MET A 243 -26.07 -7.54 3.22
CA MET A 243 -26.34 -6.52 4.23
C MET A 243 -27.66 -6.73 4.96
N GLY A 244 -28.62 -7.45 4.35
CA GLY A 244 -29.92 -7.72 4.95
C GLY A 244 -30.84 -6.49 5.01
N ASN A 245 -31.67 -6.42 6.05
CA ASN A 245 -32.78 -5.46 6.14
C ASN A 245 -32.33 -4.08 6.66
N GLY A 246 -31.72 -3.29 5.79
CA GLY A 246 -31.42 -1.87 6.04
C GLY A 246 -29.97 -1.60 6.41
N PHE A 247 -29.32 -0.74 5.64
CA PHE A 247 -27.93 -0.36 5.81
C PHE A 247 -27.74 1.10 5.41
N ALA A 248 -26.69 1.74 5.93
CA ALA A 248 -26.31 3.06 5.47
C ALA A 248 -25.54 2.93 4.16
N ILE A 249 -25.85 3.80 3.20
CA ILE A 249 -25.09 4.00 1.98
C ILE A 249 -24.52 5.40 1.98
N GLU A 250 -23.22 5.49 1.79
CA GLU A 250 -22.41 6.69 1.81
C GLU A 250 -21.74 6.89 0.46
N TYR A 251 -21.53 8.14 0.04
CA TYR A 251 -20.71 8.40 -1.14
C TYR A 251 -19.29 7.88 -0.94
N LYS A 252 -18.80 7.13 -1.93
CA LYS A 252 -17.41 6.74 -1.98
C LYS A 252 -16.61 7.79 -2.74
N LEU A 253 -16.12 8.78 -2.00
CA LEU A 253 -15.31 9.85 -2.57
C LEU A 253 -13.93 9.35 -3.06
N ASP A 254 -13.35 10.07 -4.02
CA ASP A 254 -12.01 9.83 -4.57
C ASP A 254 -10.99 10.78 -3.93
N GLY A 255 -10.52 10.45 -2.73
CA GLY A 255 -9.68 11.35 -1.94
C GLY A 255 -8.59 10.67 -1.14
N GLU A 256 -8.12 11.39 -0.13
CA GLU A 256 -7.22 10.88 0.88
C GLU A 256 -7.98 10.61 2.19
N ARG A 257 -8.22 9.33 2.48
CA ARG A 257 -8.68 8.91 3.81
C ARG A 257 -7.67 9.33 4.88
N VAL A 258 -8.16 10.10 5.84
CA VAL A 258 -7.40 10.63 6.97
C VAL A 258 -8.05 10.26 8.30
N GLN A 259 -7.21 9.92 9.27
CA GLN A 259 -7.57 9.85 10.68
C GLN A 259 -7.09 11.12 11.37
N ILE A 260 -8.00 11.86 11.98
CA ILE A 260 -7.77 13.17 12.60
C ILE A 260 -7.81 12.98 14.12
N HIS A 261 -6.65 13.10 14.77
CA HIS A 261 -6.53 13.06 16.22
C HIS A 261 -6.50 14.49 16.75
N ILE A 262 -7.37 14.78 17.72
CA ILE A 262 -7.56 16.12 18.29
C ILE A 262 -7.43 16.02 19.81
N GLU A 263 -6.56 16.83 20.39
CA GLU A 263 -6.46 17.06 21.84
C GLU A 263 -6.12 18.53 22.10
N GLY A 264 -7.11 19.32 22.53
CA GLY A 264 -6.96 20.77 22.63
C GLY A 264 -6.50 21.38 21.30
N ASP A 265 -5.38 22.11 21.32
CA ASP A 265 -4.79 22.73 20.13
C ASP A 265 -3.91 21.78 19.30
N LYS A 266 -3.64 20.56 19.80
CA LYS A 266 -2.80 19.60 19.10
C LYS A 266 -3.63 18.75 18.15
N ILE A 267 -3.37 18.90 16.85
CA ILE A 267 -3.98 18.09 15.79
C ILE A 267 -2.91 17.30 15.03
N GLU A 268 -3.14 16.00 14.88
CA GLU A 268 -2.34 15.17 14.00
C GLU A 268 -3.21 14.41 13.00
N LEU A 269 -2.72 14.33 11.78
CA LEU A 269 -3.38 13.68 10.65
C LEU A 269 -2.57 12.46 10.25
N PHE A 270 -3.23 11.32 10.18
CA PHE A 270 -2.64 10.06 9.73
C PHE A 270 -3.35 9.59 8.46
N SER A 271 -2.58 9.25 7.43
CA SER A 271 -3.11 8.71 6.18
C SER A 271 -3.68 7.31 6.39
N ARG A 272 -4.29 6.75 5.34
CA ARG A 272 -4.66 5.32 5.31
C ARG A 272 -3.50 4.35 5.57
N SER A 273 -2.28 4.71 5.17
CA SER A 273 -1.07 3.91 5.45
C SER A 273 -0.47 4.21 6.83
N LEU A 274 -1.18 4.98 7.67
CA LEU A 274 -0.78 5.42 9.00
C LEU A 274 0.38 6.42 8.99
N GLU A 275 0.75 6.96 7.83
CA GLU A 275 1.78 8.00 7.73
C GLU A 275 1.27 9.32 8.30
N LYS A 276 2.11 10.01 9.07
CA LYS A 276 1.80 11.36 9.54
C LYS A 276 1.86 12.35 8.38
N ILE A 277 0.70 12.96 8.06
CA ILE A 277 0.52 13.86 6.91
C ILE A 277 0.14 15.30 7.31
N SER A 278 0.18 15.62 8.62
CA SER A 278 -0.18 16.94 9.17
C SER A 278 0.44 18.12 8.42
N ASN A 279 1.71 17.99 8.01
CA ASN A 279 2.48 19.04 7.34
C ASN A 279 1.93 19.43 5.95
N TYR A 280 1.18 18.55 5.27
CA TYR A 280 0.60 18.83 3.95
C TYR A 280 -0.75 19.57 4.04
N TYR A 281 -1.36 19.61 5.23
CA TYR A 281 -2.71 20.13 5.44
C TYR A 281 -2.78 21.14 6.59
N PRO A 282 -2.01 22.25 6.52
CA PRO A 282 -2.04 23.27 7.56
C PRO A 282 -3.41 23.94 7.71
N ASP A 283 -4.20 23.98 6.63
CA ASP A 283 -5.57 24.47 6.62
C ASP A 283 -6.52 23.60 7.45
N ILE A 284 -6.31 22.27 7.50
CA ILE A 284 -7.06 21.36 8.39
C ILE A 284 -6.71 21.65 9.85
N ILE A 285 -5.42 21.77 10.16
CA ILE A 285 -4.94 22.07 11.53
C ILE A 285 -5.51 23.40 12.03
N GLU A 286 -5.62 24.40 11.16
CA GLU A 286 -6.15 25.71 11.52
C GLU A 286 -7.69 25.75 11.64
N LYS A 287 -8.41 25.05 10.75
CA LYS A 287 -9.86 25.21 10.61
C LYS A 287 -10.69 24.21 11.41
N ILE A 288 -10.24 22.95 11.56
CA ILE A 288 -10.99 21.93 12.29
C ILE A 288 -11.25 22.27 13.77
N PRO A 289 -10.32 22.87 14.55
CA PRO A 289 -10.60 23.26 15.93
C PRO A 289 -11.80 24.18 16.07
N LYS A 290 -12.06 25.04 15.07
CA LYS A 290 -13.12 26.07 15.12
C LYS A 290 -14.53 25.48 15.00
N ILE A 291 -14.66 24.25 14.53
CA ILE A 291 -15.94 23.55 14.32
C ILE A 291 -16.11 22.34 15.22
N PHE A 292 -15.07 21.96 15.97
CA PHE A 292 -15.06 20.80 16.84
C PHE A 292 -15.66 21.14 18.21
N GLN A 293 -16.51 20.26 18.73
CA GLN A 293 -17.31 20.48 19.94
C GLN A 293 -17.11 19.37 21.00
N ALA A 294 -15.86 18.97 21.22
CA ALA A 294 -15.48 17.98 22.23
C ALA A 294 -14.08 18.31 22.80
N GLU A 295 -13.66 17.61 23.85
CA GLU A 295 -12.35 17.81 24.47
C GLU A 295 -11.24 17.12 23.66
N ASN A 296 -11.54 15.91 23.20
CA ASN A 296 -10.64 15.11 22.36
C ASN A 296 -11.43 14.13 21.50
N ALA A 297 -10.87 13.78 20.34
CA ALA A 297 -11.45 12.78 19.46
C ALA A 297 -10.43 12.16 18.49
N ILE A 298 -10.80 10.99 17.97
CA ILE A 298 -10.24 10.39 16.76
C ILE A 298 -11.37 10.30 15.73
N LEU A 299 -11.28 11.08 14.67
CA LEU A 299 -12.27 11.16 13.60
C LEU A 299 -11.72 10.53 12.33
N GLU A 300 -12.58 9.95 11.50
CA GLU A 300 -12.22 9.56 10.14
C GLU A 300 -12.94 10.42 9.11
N ALA A 301 -12.19 10.86 8.10
CA ALA A 301 -12.69 11.68 7.01
C ALA A 301 -12.00 11.33 5.68
N GLU A 302 -12.60 11.75 4.57
CA GLU A 302 -11.97 11.79 3.27
C GLU A 302 -11.66 13.24 2.88
N ILE A 303 -10.39 13.53 2.62
CA ILE A 303 -9.97 14.83 2.08
C ILE A 303 -10.10 14.77 0.57
N VAL A 304 -10.84 15.71 -0.03
CA VAL A 304 -11.09 15.73 -1.47
C VAL A 304 -10.78 17.12 -2.01
N ALA A 305 -10.05 17.20 -3.12
CA ALA A 305 -9.83 18.45 -3.82
C ALA A 305 -11.13 18.92 -4.48
N ILE A 306 -11.38 20.22 -4.51
CA ILE A 306 -12.60 20.78 -5.10
C ILE A 306 -12.30 21.88 -6.10
N ASN A 307 -13.21 22.07 -7.05
CA ASN A 307 -13.25 23.27 -7.87
C ASN A 307 -13.89 24.42 -7.07
N GLU A 308 -13.17 25.53 -6.82
CA GLU A 308 -13.72 26.64 -6.02
C GLU A 308 -14.97 27.27 -6.63
N ASN A 309 -15.11 27.25 -7.96
CA ASN A 309 -16.21 27.92 -8.64
C ASN A 309 -17.49 27.09 -8.65
N THR A 310 -17.36 25.77 -8.78
CA THR A 310 -18.52 24.86 -8.91
C THR A 310 -18.80 24.09 -7.62
N GLY A 311 -17.80 23.91 -6.76
CA GLY A 311 -17.87 23.05 -5.58
C GLY A 311 -17.68 21.56 -5.88
N ASP A 312 -17.50 21.19 -7.16
CA ASP A 312 -17.40 19.79 -7.58
C ASP A 312 -16.13 19.13 -7.05
N PHE A 313 -16.23 17.84 -6.73
CA PHE A 313 -15.08 17.02 -6.37
C PHE A 313 -14.15 16.82 -7.57
N LEU A 314 -12.86 16.99 -7.33
CA LEU A 314 -11.80 16.74 -8.29
C LEU A 314 -11.16 15.36 -8.04
N PRO A 315 -10.58 14.72 -9.07
CA PRO A 315 -9.93 13.42 -8.93
C PRO A 315 -8.77 13.43 -7.92
N PHE A 316 -8.47 12.28 -7.32
CA PHE A 316 -7.38 12.12 -6.36
C PHE A 316 -6.01 12.60 -6.88
N GLN A 317 -5.77 12.51 -8.19
CA GLN A 317 -4.54 13.00 -8.83
C GLN A 317 -4.32 14.50 -8.61
N GLU A 318 -5.39 15.30 -8.61
CA GLU A 318 -5.30 16.74 -8.32
C GLU A 318 -4.92 16.98 -6.85
N LEU A 319 -5.48 16.19 -5.93
CA LEU A 319 -5.11 16.25 -4.52
C LEU A 319 -3.63 15.92 -4.28
N MET A 320 -3.07 14.97 -5.04
CA MET A 320 -1.66 14.58 -4.90
C MET A 320 -0.69 15.73 -5.19
N HIS A 321 -1.11 16.75 -5.93
CA HIS A 321 -0.31 17.96 -6.12
C HIS A 321 -0.13 18.78 -4.84
N ARG A 322 -0.92 18.55 -3.78
CA ARG A 322 -0.69 19.13 -2.44
C ARG A 322 0.49 18.53 -1.68
N ARG A 323 0.85 17.26 -1.91
CA ARG A 323 1.93 16.54 -1.18
C ARG A 323 3.32 17.02 -1.60
N ARG A 324 3.64 18.29 -1.33
CA ARG A 324 4.93 18.95 -1.67
C ARG A 324 5.60 19.46 -0.39
N LYS A 325 6.92 19.25 -0.26
CA LYS A 325 7.71 19.76 0.87
C LYS A 325 7.95 21.28 0.83
N TYR A 326 7.87 21.89 -0.35
CA TYR A 326 8.11 23.32 -0.56
C TYR A 326 6.88 23.98 -1.17
N LYS A 327 6.67 25.27 -0.87
CA LYS A 327 5.56 26.10 -1.37
C LYS A 327 4.17 25.55 -1.02
N ILE A 328 4.01 25.04 0.21
CA ILE A 328 2.75 24.47 0.71
C ILE A 328 1.61 25.50 0.65
N GLU A 329 1.86 26.75 1.05
CA GLU A 329 0.86 27.83 0.99
C GLU A 329 0.30 28.05 -0.43
N LYS A 330 1.18 27.92 -1.44
CA LYS A 330 0.77 28.02 -2.85
C LYS A 330 -0.07 26.81 -3.25
N ALA A 331 0.34 25.60 -2.85
CA ALA A 331 -0.41 24.39 -3.12
C ALA A 331 -1.80 24.37 -2.45
N VAL A 332 -1.90 24.89 -1.22
CA VAL A 332 -3.18 25.03 -0.50
C VAL A 332 -4.16 25.91 -1.26
N LYS A 333 -3.67 27.01 -1.88
CA LYS A 333 -4.48 27.92 -2.70
C LYS A 333 -4.82 27.35 -4.07
N GLU A 334 -3.88 26.66 -4.73
CA GLU A 334 -4.09 26.09 -6.07
C GLU A 334 -5.03 24.88 -6.05
N TYR A 335 -5.04 24.13 -4.95
CA TYR A 335 -5.83 22.91 -4.79
C TYR A 335 -6.66 23.03 -3.51
N PRO A 336 -7.79 23.74 -3.51
CA PRO A 336 -8.66 23.82 -2.35
C PRO A 336 -9.27 22.46 -2.06
N ILE A 337 -9.62 22.22 -0.79
CA ILE A 337 -10.13 20.92 -0.34
C ILE A 337 -11.41 21.07 0.49
N THR A 338 -12.14 19.96 0.57
CA THR A 338 -13.14 19.70 1.61
C THR A 338 -12.72 18.50 2.46
N VAL A 339 -13.08 18.53 3.75
CA VAL A 339 -12.88 17.43 4.70
C VAL A 339 -14.23 16.78 4.96
N ASN A 340 -14.41 15.55 4.48
CA ASN A 340 -15.70 14.87 4.46
C ASN A 340 -15.72 13.74 5.51
N PHE A 341 -16.29 14.01 6.67
CA PHE A 341 -16.28 13.12 7.83
C PHE A 341 -17.26 11.95 7.68
N PHE A 342 -16.85 10.76 8.12
CA PHE A 342 -17.68 9.55 8.01
C PHE A 342 -17.67 8.62 9.23
N ASP A 343 -16.76 8.81 10.21
CA ASP A 343 -16.79 8.02 11.45
C ASP A 343 -16.11 8.74 12.63
N VAL A 344 -16.38 8.27 13.85
CA VAL A 344 -15.71 8.67 15.10
C VAL A 344 -15.31 7.43 15.88
N LEU A 345 -14.01 7.28 16.15
CA LEU A 345 -13.44 6.08 16.76
C LEU A 345 -13.17 6.27 18.25
N TYR A 346 -12.96 7.51 18.70
CA TYR A 346 -12.72 7.86 20.09
C TYR A 346 -13.24 9.28 20.34
N CYS A 347 -13.83 9.52 21.51
CA CYS A 347 -14.25 10.88 21.87
C CYS A 347 -14.47 11.01 23.39
N ASN A 348 -13.92 12.08 23.98
CA ASN A 348 -13.98 12.44 25.40
C ASN A 348 -13.58 11.29 26.32
N GLY A 349 -12.39 10.71 26.11
CA GLY A 349 -11.90 9.63 26.96
C GLY A 349 -12.44 8.24 26.65
N LYS A 350 -13.43 8.10 25.74
CA LYS A 350 -14.17 6.85 25.53
C LYS A 350 -13.89 6.22 24.16
N ASN A 351 -13.65 4.92 24.18
CA ASN A 351 -13.63 4.09 22.98
C ASN A 351 -15.01 4.10 22.30
N CYS A 352 -15.08 4.53 21.04
CA CYS A 352 -16.31 4.50 20.25
C CYS A 352 -16.34 3.33 19.27
N THR A 353 -15.25 2.58 19.07
CA THR A 353 -15.19 1.49 18.07
C THR A 353 -16.17 0.35 18.38
N GLU A 354 -16.50 0.16 19.66
CA GLU A 354 -17.47 -0.85 20.13
C GLU A 354 -18.93 -0.45 19.92
N LEU A 355 -19.21 0.84 19.69
CA LEU A 355 -20.56 1.34 19.41
C LEU A 355 -21.00 0.91 18.01
N SER A 356 -22.31 0.78 17.81
CA SER A 356 -22.89 0.57 16.49
C SER A 356 -22.58 1.73 15.53
N TYR A 357 -22.59 1.49 14.22
CA TYR A 357 -22.35 2.56 13.24
C TYR A 357 -23.34 3.71 13.42
N HIS A 358 -24.62 3.43 13.70
CA HIS A 358 -25.63 4.47 13.94
C HIS A 358 -25.30 5.38 15.12
N GLU A 359 -24.83 4.80 16.23
CA GLU A 359 -24.41 5.56 17.41
C GLU A 359 -23.16 6.39 17.14
N ARG A 360 -22.17 5.83 16.43
CA ARG A 360 -20.96 6.58 16.03
C ARG A 360 -21.33 7.73 15.10
N ARG A 361 -22.18 7.49 14.10
CA ARG A 361 -22.61 8.53 13.16
C ARG A 361 -23.33 9.68 13.86
N LYS A 362 -24.28 9.39 14.75
CA LYS A 362 -24.94 10.43 15.57
C LYS A 362 -23.94 11.20 16.43
N LYS A 363 -22.98 10.50 17.04
CA LYS A 363 -21.95 11.14 17.86
C LYS A 363 -21.06 12.06 17.03
N LEU A 364 -20.67 11.64 15.83
CA LEU A 364 -19.94 12.47 14.86
C LEU A 364 -20.72 13.76 14.54
N GLU A 365 -22.02 13.64 14.28
CA GLU A 365 -22.89 14.77 13.94
C GLU A 365 -23.06 15.79 15.07
N ILE A 366 -22.87 15.37 16.33
CA ILE A 366 -22.91 16.23 17.51
C ILE A 366 -21.59 16.98 17.71
N ILE A 367 -20.45 16.32 17.46
CA ILE A 367 -19.13 16.86 17.83
C ILE A 367 -18.44 17.64 16.71
N VAL A 368 -18.95 17.57 15.47
CA VAL A 368 -18.47 18.36 14.33
C VAL A 368 -19.62 19.28 13.89
N LYS A 369 -19.30 20.46 13.37
CA LYS A 369 -20.28 21.33 12.71
C LYS A 369 -19.91 21.52 11.26
N GLU A 370 -20.87 21.29 10.36
CA GLU A 370 -20.63 21.50 8.94
C GLU A 370 -20.46 22.98 8.60
N ASN A 371 -19.58 23.25 7.65
CA ASN A 371 -19.44 24.53 6.97
C ASN A 371 -18.97 24.28 5.53
N GLU A 372 -18.43 25.26 4.82
CA GLU A 372 -17.93 25.07 3.45
C GLU A 372 -16.69 24.16 3.37
N PHE A 373 -15.87 24.14 4.42
CA PHE A 373 -14.62 23.39 4.47
C PHE A 373 -14.78 21.96 5.03
N ALA A 374 -15.71 21.77 5.95
CA ALA A 374 -15.96 20.51 6.64
C ALA A 374 -17.40 20.07 6.43
N LYS A 375 -17.57 18.87 5.91
CA LYS A 375 -18.87 18.26 5.59
C LYS A 375 -18.96 16.89 6.20
N TYR A 376 -20.17 16.39 6.36
CA TYR A 376 -20.37 14.96 6.46
C TYR A 376 -20.39 14.34 5.08
N ILE A 377 -19.87 13.12 4.96
CA ILE A 377 -20.13 12.34 3.75
C ILE A 377 -21.66 12.20 3.57
N PRO A 378 -22.19 12.49 2.36
CA PRO A 378 -23.59 12.27 2.03
C PRO A 378 -23.97 10.82 2.30
N MET A 379 -25.09 10.62 3.00
CA MET A 379 -25.53 9.32 3.47
C MET A 379 -27.05 9.21 3.41
N THR A 380 -27.55 8.03 3.06
CA THR A 380 -28.95 7.64 3.25
C THR A 380 -29.06 6.21 3.76
N ILE A 381 -30.24 5.83 4.25
CA ILE A 381 -30.56 4.45 4.63
C ILE A 381 -31.29 3.81 3.46
N ALA A 382 -30.75 2.70 2.96
CA ALA A 382 -31.36 1.92 1.87
C ALA A 382 -31.71 0.51 2.33
N LYS A 383 -32.74 -0.05 1.70
CA LYS A 383 -33.23 -1.42 1.90
C LYS A 383 -33.40 -2.18 0.60
N THR A 384 -33.52 -1.47 -0.52
CA THR A 384 -33.86 -2.05 -1.83
C THR A 384 -32.80 -1.75 -2.89
N GLU A 385 -32.75 -2.56 -3.95
CA GLU A 385 -31.82 -2.36 -5.07
C GLU A 385 -32.01 -0.99 -5.74
N ASN A 386 -33.27 -0.55 -5.93
CA ASN A 386 -33.58 0.74 -6.57
C ASN A 386 -33.04 1.94 -5.78
N GLU A 387 -33.14 1.92 -4.45
CA GLU A 387 -32.59 2.98 -3.59
C GLU A 387 -31.06 3.03 -3.67
N ILE A 388 -30.41 1.87 -3.83
CA ILE A 388 -28.95 1.80 -4.04
C ILE A 388 -28.61 2.38 -5.41
N GLU A 389 -29.34 2.01 -6.46
CA GLU A 389 -29.10 2.45 -7.83
C GLU A 389 -29.26 3.97 -7.95
N GLU A 390 -30.36 4.53 -7.46
CA GLU A 390 -30.62 5.98 -7.47
C GLU A 390 -29.50 6.75 -6.74
N PHE A 391 -29.12 6.30 -5.54
CA PHE A 391 -28.07 6.95 -4.77
C PHE A 391 -26.68 6.76 -5.40
N PHE A 392 -26.45 5.64 -6.08
CA PHE A 392 -25.23 5.37 -6.82
C PHE A 392 -25.11 6.35 -7.98
N GLU A 393 -26.16 6.54 -8.79
CA GLU A 393 -26.16 7.50 -9.90
C GLU A 393 -25.90 8.94 -9.41
N ASN A 394 -26.55 9.34 -8.32
CA ASN A 394 -26.30 10.63 -7.69
C ASN A 394 -24.83 10.79 -7.25
N SER A 395 -24.24 9.74 -6.67
CA SER A 395 -22.82 9.71 -6.27
C SER A 395 -21.89 9.91 -7.47
N ILE A 396 -22.16 9.23 -8.59
CA ILE A 396 -21.37 9.36 -9.83
C ILE A 396 -21.52 10.76 -10.45
N ASN A 397 -22.74 11.30 -10.49
CA ASN A 397 -23.00 12.65 -11.01
C ASN A 397 -22.30 13.72 -10.18
N ALA A 398 -22.13 13.48 -8.88
CA ALA A 398 -21.34 14.33 -7.99
C ALA A 398 -19.81 14.13 -8.11
N GLY A 399 -19.33 13.29 -9.04
CA GLY A 399 -17.90 13.05 -9.27
C GLY A 399 -17.24 12.02 -8.35
N SER A 400 -18.02 11.19 -7.64
CA SER A 400 -17.50 10.17 -6.73
C SER A 400 -17.16 8.84 -7.43
N GLU A 401 -16.41 7.94 -6.77
CA GLU A 401 -16.05 6.62 -7.33
C GLU A 401 -17.19 5.58 -7.28
N GLY A 402 -18.20 5.79 -6.43
CA GLY A 402 -19.28 4.84 -6.18
C GLY A 402 -19.87 4.97 -4.76
N LEU A 403 -20.15 3.85 -4.11
CA LEU A 403 -20.77 3.80 -2.78
C LEU A 403 -19.97 2.98 -1.76
N MET A 404 -20.02 3.43 -0.51
CA MET A 404 -19.63 2.70 0.69
C MET A 404 -20.89 2.28 1.42
N LEU A 405 -21.02 1.00 1.75
CA LEU A 405 -22.22 0.45 2.37
C LEU A 405 -21.86 -0.08 3.75
N LYS A 406 -22.62 0.30 4.78
CA LYS A 406 -22.29 0.05 6.18
C LYS A 406 -23.47 -0.52 6.93
N MET A 407 -23.27 -1.66 7.60
CA MET A 407 -24.26 -2.24 8.51
C MET A 407 -24.49 -1.31 9.71
N LEU A 408 -25.75 -1.02 10.04
CA LEU A 408 -26.12 -0.04 11.06
C LEU A 408 -25.75 -0.47 12.48
N ASP A 409 -26.05 -1.72 12.82
CA ASP A 409 -25.94 -2.26 14.18
C ASP A 409 -24.59 -2.96 14.45
N LYS A 410 -23.56 -2.64 13.65
CA LYS A 410 -22.26 -3.30 13.75
C LYS A 410 -21.15 -2.37 14.28
N PRO A 411 -20.23 -2.91 15.10
CA PRO A 411 -19.08 -2.16 15.58
C PRO A 411 -18.07 -1.92 14.47
N TYR A 412 -17.16 -0.98 14.72
CA TYR A 412 -16.00 -0.74 13.89
C TYR A 412 -14.98 -1.87 14.11
N GLN A 413 -14.49 -2.47 13.02
CA GLN A 413 -13.49 -3.53 13.07
C GLN A 413 -12.14 -3.00 12.59
N ALA A 414 -11.36 -2.45 13.53
CA ALA A 414 -10.02 -1.93 13.25
C ALA A 414 -9.13 -2.99 12.59
N GLY A 415 -8.34 -2.58 11.59
CA GLY A 415 -7.40 -3.43 10.86
C GLY A 415 -8.01 -4.60 10.07
N SER A 416 -9.33 -4.75 10.09
CA SER A 416 -10.02 -5.92 9.54
C SER A 416 -10.70 -5.59 8.21
N ARG A 417 -10.76 -6.59 7.33
CA ARG A 417 -11.63 -6.61 6.15
C ARG A 417 -12.78 -7.55 6.42
N GLY A 418 -14.00 -7.04 6.40
CA GLY A 418 -15.20 -7.83 6.73
C GLY A 418 -16.45 -7.31 6.04
N SER A 419 -17.54 -8.06 6.17
CA SER A 419 -18.84 -7.76 5.56
C SER A 419 -19.58 -6.57 6.21
N HIS A 420 -19.10 -6.07 7.34
CA HIS A 420 -19.67 -4.89 7.99
C HIS A 420 -19.66 -3.67 7.06
N TRP A 421 -18.60 -3.52 6.25
CA TRP A 421 -18.48 -2.50 5.23
C TRP A 421 -18.29 -3.15 3.86
N LEU A 422 -19.10 -2.76 2.88
CA LEU A 422 -18.95 -3.14 1.48
C LEU A 422 -18.66 -1.90 0.64
N LYS A 423 -18.07 -2.11 -0.53
CA LYS A 423 -17.90 -1.06 -1.54
C LYS A 423 -18.39 -1.53 -2.88
N LEU A 424 -19.23 -0.70 -3.48
CA LEU A 424 -19.76 -0.86 -4.83
C LEU A 424 -19.18 0.27 -5.67
N LYS A 425 -18.44 -0.06 -6.73
CA LYS A 425 -17.77 0.93 -7.58
C LYS A 425 -18.26 0.82 -9.01
N ARG A 426 -18.16 1.94 -9.71
CA ARG A 426 -18.44 2.05 -11.14
C ARG A 426 -17.62 1.05 -11.97
N GLU A 427 -16.33 0.93 -11.66
CA GLU A 427 -15.38 0.02 -12.32
C GLU A 427 -15.74 -1.49 -12.21
N TYR A 428 -16.66 -1.86 -11.31
CA TYR A 428 -17.13 -3.24 -11.14
C TYR A 428 -18.36 -3.54 -12.00
N ARG A 429 -19.02 -2.50 -12.52
CA ARG A 429 -19.97 -2.63 -13.60
C ARG A 429 -19.16 -2.78 -14.89
N ASN A 430 -19.44 -3.82 -15.67
CA ASN A 430 -18.89 -3.95 -17.03
C ASN A 430 -19.55 -2.88 -17.93
N GLU A 431 -19.13 -1.62 -17.80
CA GLU A 431 -19.79 -0.50 -18.51
C GLU A 431 -19.43 -0.43 -19.99
N LEU A 432 -18.29 -1.01 -20.40
CA LEU A 432 -17.98 -1.21 -21.82
C LEU A 432 -19.01 -2.15 -22.48
N GLY A 433 -19.70 -2.98 -21.69
CA GLY A 433 -20.66 -3.98 -22.17
C GLY A 433 -20.02 -5.16 -22.92
N ASP A 434 -18.84 -4.95 -23.50
CA ASP A 434 -18.17 -5.88 -24.42
C ASP A 434 -16.70 -6.14 -24.05
N SER A 435 -16.18 -7.27 -24.51
CA SER A 435 -14.76 -7.64 -24.41
C SER A 435 -14.02 -7.35 -25.72
N LEU A 436 -12.74 -7.02 -25.62
CA LEU A 436 -11.86 -6.81 -26.77
C LEU A 436 -10.89 -7.98 -26.91
N ASP A 437 -10.71 -8.46 -28.14
CA ASP A 437 -9.72 -9.47 -28.46
C ASP A 437 -8.45 -8.76 -28.95
N LEU A 438 -7.37 -8.81 -28.18
CA LEU A 438 -6.18 -7.99 -28.40
C LEU A 438 -4.93 -8.83 -28.64
N VAL A 439 -4.04 -8.31 -29.49
CA VAL A 439 -2.79 -8.99 -29.87
C VAL A 439 -1.69 -8.70 -28.86
N VAL A 440 -0.96 -9.75 -28.42
CA VAL A 440 0.20 -9.62 -27.55
C VAL A 440 1.43 -9.25 -28.39
N ILE A 441 1.99 -8.06 -28.15
CA ILE A 441 3.10 -7.51 -28.94
C ILE A 441 4.42 -7.34 -28.15
N GLY A 442 4.36 -7.35 -26.81
CA GLY A 442 5.56 -7.24 -25.97
C GLY A 442 5.31 -7.60 -24.50
N GLY A 443 6.39 -7.71 -23.72
CA GLY A 443 6.34 -8.14 -22.32
C GLY A 443 7.30 -7.36 -21.41
N PHE A 444 6.94 -7.30 -20.12
CA PHE A 444 7.76 -6.71 -19.05
C PHE A 444 8.03 -7.73 -17.95
N PHE A 445 9.28 -7.84 -17.49
CA PHE A 445 9.66 -8.82 -16.47
C PHE A 445 9.01 -8.51 -15.11
N GLY A 446 8.50 -9.56 -14.47
CA GLY A 446 7.92 -9.46 -13.14
C GLY A 446 8.97 -9.15 -12.07
N LYS A 447 8.55 -8.41 -11.04
CA LYS A 447 9.36 -8.14 -9.83
C LYS A 447 8.77 -8.87 -8.63
N GLY A 448 9.59 -9.25 -7.66
CA GLY A 448 9.13 -9.87 -6.41
C GLY A 448 8.63 -11.31 -6.61
N ARG A 449 7.37 -11.60 -6.30
CA ARG A 449 6.79 -12.97 -6.42
C ARG A 449 6.73 -13.49 -7.87
N ARG A 450 6.72 -12.59 -8.86
CA ARG A 450 6.67 -12.93 -10.30
C ARG A 450 8.06 -12.86 -10.96
N THR A 451 9.13 -12.95 -10.17
CA THR A 451 10.50 -12.96 -10.71
C THR A 451 10.71 -14.23 -11.52
N GLY A 452 11.17 -14.10 -12.77
CA GLY A 452 11.35 -15.21 -13.70
C GLY A 452 10.21 -15.43 -14.70
N SER A 453 9.16 -14.58 -14.71
CA SER A 453 8.11 -14.57 -15.74
C SER A 453 7.78 -13.14 -16.24
N TYR A 454 6.85 -13.02 -17.20
CA TYR A 454 6.32 -11.73 -17.67
C TYR A 454 5.20 -11.26 -16.74
N GLY A 455 5.45 -10.20 -15.96
CA GLY A 455 4.49 -9.67 -15.01
C GLY A 455 3.43 -8.76 -15.64
N THR A 456 3.65 -8.29 -16.87
CA THR A 456 2.77 -7.40 -17.62
C THR A 456 3.00 -7.61 -19.12
N LEU A 457 1.91 -7.62 -19.90
CA LEU A 457 1.93 -7.73 -21.36
C LEU A 457 1.52 -6.40 -22.01
N LEU A 458 2.16 -6.05 -23.12
CA LEU A 458 1.77 -4.93 -23.99
C LEU A 458 0.85 -5.46 -25.09
N LEU A 459 -0.31 -4.85 -25.23
CA LEU A 459 -1.35 -5.28 -26.16
C LEU A 459 -1.63 -4.25 -27.24
N ALA A 460 -2.09 -4.72 -28.39
CA ALA A 460 -2.44 -3.93 -29.55
C ALA A 460 -3.79 -4.34 -30.15
N THR A 461 -4.42 -3.38 -30.83
CA THR A 461 -5.49 -3.61 -31.80
C THR A 461 -4.88 -3.92 -33.17
N TYR A 462 -5.72 -4.22 -34.15
CA TYR A 462 -5.33 -4.31 -35.55
C TYR A 462 -5.86 -3.11 -36.35
N ASP A 463 -4.98 -2.46 -37.10
CA ASP A 463 -5.34 -1.39 -38.03
C ASP A 463 -5.28 -1.92 -39.47
N GLU A 464 -6.46 -2.17 -40.04
CA GLU A 464 -6.63 -2.68 -41.40
C GLU A 464 -6.10 -1.73 -42.47
N ASN A 465 -6.07 -0.41 -42.21
CA ASN A 465 -5.66 0.58 -43.20
C ASN A 465 -4.14 0.60 -43.40
N THR A 466 -3.39 0.39 -42.32
CA THR A 466 -1.92 0.44 -42.33
C THR A 466 -1.28 -0.93 -42.24
N ASP A 467 -2.06 -2.00 -42.02
CA ASP A 467 -1.58 -3.36 -41.76
C ASP A 467 -0.62 -3.41 -40.55
N THR A 468 -0.97 -2.66 -39.50
CA THR A 468 -0.15 -2.54 -38.27
C THR A 468 -0.91 -2.89 -37.01
N PHE A 469 -0.15 -3.08 -35.92
CA PHE A 469 -0.62 -3.37 -34.57
C PHE A 469 -0.32 -2.18 -33.65
N PRO A 470 -1.20 -1.16 -33.63
CA PRO A 470 -1.02 -0.04 -32.73
C PRO A 470 -1.32 -0.41 -31.28
N SER A 471 -0.44 -0.02 -30.36
CA SER A 471 -0.59 -0.36 -28.94
C SER A 471 -1.81 0.34 -28.32
N ILE A 472 -2.56 -0.39 -27.48
CA ILE A 472 -3.77 0.12 -26.80
C ILE A 472 -3.64 0.11 -25.27
N CYS A 473 -2.97 -0.88 -24.67
CA CYS A 473 -2.85 -0.95 -23.22
C CYS A 473 -1.69 -1.85 -22.74
N LYS A 474 -1.38 -1.74 -21.45
CA LYS A 474 -0.62 -2.75 -20.70
C LYS A 474 -1.58 -3.50 -19.78
N VAL A 475 -1.48 -4.82 -19.74
CA VAL A 475 -2.28 -5.66 -18.84
C VAL A 475 -1.38 -6.42 -17.87
N GLY A 476 -1.61 -6.25 -16.56
CA GLY A 476 -0.88 -6.94 -15.49
C GLY A 476 -1.80 -7.67 -14.49
N THR A 477 -3.12 -7.63 -14.74
CA THR A 477 -4.18 -8.12 -13.86
C THR A 477 -5.14 -9.05 -14.61
N GLY A 478 -5.76 -9.99 -13.89
CA GLY A 478 -6.62 -11.03 -14.48
C GLY A 478 -5.93 -12.38 -14.67
N PHE A 479 -4.63 -12.47 -14.38
CA PHE A 479 -3.85 -13.70 -14.50
C PHE A 479 -3.89 -14.54 -13.21
N THR A 480 -4.16 -15.84 -13.35
CA THR A 480 -3.80 -16.87 -12.35
C THR A 480 -2.35 -17.28 -12.51
N ASP A 481 -1.76 -17.92 -11.50
CA ASP A 481 -0.39 -18.43 -11.58
C ASP A 481 -0.25 -19.44 -12.74
N GLU A 482 -1.25 -20.31 -12.97
CA GLU A 482 -1.21 -21.24 -14.12
C GLU A 482 -1.24 -20.50 -15.47
N SER A 483 -2.07 -19.46 -15.60
CA SER A 483 -2.15 -18.70 -16.85
C SER A 483 -0.86 -17.91 -17.14
N LEU A 484 -0.17 -17.42 -16.11
CA LEU A 484 1.13 -16.76 -16.26
C LEU A 484 2.18 -17.74 -16.76
N ASP A 485 2.23 -18.94 -16.18
CA ASP A 485 3.17 -19.98 -16.60
C ASP A 485 2.87 -20.42 -18.04
N GLN A 486 1.59 -20.63 -18.38
CA GLN A 486 1.18 -21.00 -19.74
C GLN A 486 1.58 -19.93 -20.77
N LEU A 487 1.28 -18.66 -20.51
CA LEU A 487 1.64 -17.56 -21.40
C LEU A 487 3.16 -17.41 -21.51
N TYR A 488 3.90 -17.60 -20.42
CA TYR A 488 5.36 -17.58 -20.46
C TYR A 488 5.90 -18.69 -21.37
N GLN A 489 5.40 -19.92 -21.27
CA GLN A 489 5.82 -21.02 -22.13
C GLN A 489 5.49 -20.78 -23.62
N ILE A 490 4.37 -20.12 -23.92
CA ILE A 490 3.97 -19.80 -25.29
C ILE A 490 4.83 -18.68 -25.88
N LEU A 491 5.12 -17.64 -25.09
CA LEU A 491 5.74 -16.40 -25.56
C LEU A 491 7.27 -16.42 -25.50
N ASN A 492 7.87 -17.09 -24.52
CA ASN A 492 9.32 -17.10 -24.33
C ASN A 492 10.10 -17.67 -25.54
N PRO A 493 9.63 -18.71 -26.26
CA PRO A 493 10.26 -19.16 -27.50
C PRO A 493 10.12 -18.17 -28.67
N LYS A 494 9.19 -17.22 -28.58
CA LYS A 494 8.83 -16.26 -29.64
C LYS A 494 9.40 -14.86 -29.42
N ILE A 495 10.39 -14.73 -28.53
CA ILE A 495 11.06 -13.45 -28.28
C ILE A 495 11.84 -13.05 -29.53
N THR A 496 11.65 -11.80 -29.94
CA THR A 496 12.39 -11.20 -31.04
C THR A 496 13.47 -10.26 -30.52
N ILE A 497 14.60 -10.22 -31.24
CA ILE A 497 15.72 -9.32 -30.89
C ILE A 497 15.37 -7.86 -31.21
N LYS A 498 14.46 -7.64 -32.19
CA LYS A 498 14.04 -6.32 -32.64
C LYS A 498 12.51 -6.27 -32.73
N LYS A 499 11.95 -5.10 -32.43
CA LYS A 499 10.53 -4.80 -32.61
C LYS A 499 10.11 -5.08 -34.06
N ASN A 500 9.04 -5.86 -34.26
CA ASN A 500 8.49 -6.13 -35.57
C ASN A 500 8.03 -4.79 -36.23
N PRO A 501 8.32 -4.54 -37.52
CA PRO A 501 7.92 -3.31 -38.21
C PRO A 501 6.42 -3.02 -38.22
N ARG A 502 5.57 -4.05 -38.14
CA ARG A 502 4.10 -3.91 -38.02
C ARG A 502 3.68 -3.44 -36.64
N ILE A 503 4.55 -3.43 -35.61
CA ILE A 503 4.18 -2.94 -34.28
C ILE A 503 4.34 -1.42 -34.19
N ASN A 504 3.23 -0.72 -33.97
CA ASN A 504 3.20 0.72 -33.77
C ASN A 504 3.05 1.08 -32.28
N SER A 505 4.18 1.34 -31.63
CA SER A 505 4.25 1.68 -30.20
C SER A 505 5.45 2.59 -29.90
N GLU A 506 5.20 3.62 -29.10
CA GLU A 506 6.24 4.47 -28.48
C GLU A 506 6.76 3.89 -27.16
N MET A 507 6.08 2.89 -26.59
CA MET A 507 6.56 2.22 -25.38
C MET A 507 7.63 1.19 -25.75
N GLU A 508 8.76 1.25 -25.06
CA GLU A 508 9.79 0.21 -25.12
C GLU A 508 9.49 -0.90 -24.10
N ALA A 509 9.30 -2.12 -24.60
CA ALA A 509 9.11 -3.32 -23.80
C ALA A 509 10.46 -3.92 -23.39
N ASP A 510 10.50 -4.69 -22.29
CA ASP A 510 11.72 -5.42 -21.91
C ASP A 510 12.04 -6.52 -22.93
N VAL A 511 10.99 -7.13 -23.49
CA VAL A 511 11.06 -8.09 -24.60
C VAL A 511 9.96 -7.82 -25.62
N TRP A 512 10.27 -8.09 -26.88
CA TRP A 512 9.33 -8.01 -28.00
C TRP A 512 8.92 -9.41 -28.43
N PHE A 513 7.68 -9.56 -28.92
CA PHE A 513 7.16 -10.81 -29.45
C PHE A 513 6.74 -10.62 -30.91
N GLU A 514 6.76 -11.70 -31.69
CA GLU A 514 6.03 -11.71 -32.96
C GLU A 514 4.52 -11.62 -32.68
N PRO A 515 3.76 -10.73 -33.36
CA PRO A 515 2.31 -10.64 -33.22
C PRO A 515 1.65 -11.92 -33.73
N GLU A 516 1.42 -12.89 -32.83
CA GLU A 516 0.80 -14.18 -33.17
C GLU A 516 -0.25 -14.65 -32.16
N LEU A 517 -0.33 -13.99 -31.00
CA LEU A 517 -1.18 -14.44 -29.89
C LEU A 517 -2.28 -13.41 -29.61
N VAL A 518 -3.53 -13.84 -29.67
CA VAL A 518 -4.70 -13.02 -29.32
C VAL A 518 -5.27 -13.46 -27.97
N ILE A 519 -5.57 -12.49 -27.12
CA ILE A 519 -6.16 -12.71 -25.79
C ILE A 519 -7.40 -11.82 -25.59
N GLU A 520 -8.38 -12.33 -24.85
CA GLU A 520 -9.58 -11.58 -24.52
C GLU A 520 -9.36 -10.71 -23.27
N VAL A 521 -9.73 -9.43 -23.39
CA VAL A 521 -9.55 -8.42 -22.36
C VAL A 521 -10.84 -7.64 -22.15
N VAL A 522 -11.18 -7.42 -20.89
CA VAL A 522 -12.25 -6.47 -20.50
C VAL A 522 -11.64 -5.22 -19.89
N ALA A 523 -12.33 -4.10 -20.04
CA ALA A 523 -11.93 -2.82 -19.46
C ALA A 523 -13.16 -2.08 -18.94
N SER A 524 -12.95 -1.03 -18.15
CA SER A 524 -14.05 -0.22 -17.62
C SER A 524 -14.53 0.83 -18.62
N GLU A 525 -13.60 1.50 -19.30
CA GLU A 525 -13.86 2.54 -20.29
C GLU A 525 -12.69 2.69 -21.26
N ILE A 526 -12.88 3.47 -22.33
CA ILE A 526 -11.85 3.87 -23.29
C ILE A 526 -11.55 5.35 -23.08
N THR A 527 -10.27 5.71 -23.02
CA THR A 527 -9.80 7.08 -22.73
C THR A 527 -8.82 7.57 -23.79
N LEU A 528 -8.68 8.89 -23.91
CA LEU A 528 -7.62 9.49 -24.72
C LEU A 528 -6.25 9.24 -24.07
N SER A 529 -5.28 8.84 -24.88
CA SER A 529 -3.92 8.52 -24.44
C SER A 529 -2.89 9.27 -25.27
N PRO A 530 -1.90 9.93 -24.63
CA PRO A 530 -0.78 10.53 -25.36
C PRO A 530 0.28 9.48 -25.77
N ILE A 531 0.20 8.24 -25.28
CA ILE A 531 1.26 7.23 -25.43
C ILE A 531 0.83 6.08 -26.34
N HIS A 532 -0.42 5.62 -26.20
CA HIS A 532 -0.98 4.55 -27.02
C HIS A 532 -1.37 5.07 -28.40
N LYS A 533 -1.32 4.17 -29.40
CA LYS A 533 -1.37 4.54 -30.82
C LYS A 533 -2.63 4.06 -31.55
N THR A 534 -3.46 3.25 -30.90
CA THR A 534 -4.78 2.89 -31.43
C THR A 534 -5.57 4.15 -31.71
N ALA A 535 -6.06 4.30 -32.94
CA ALA A 535 -6.81 5.47 -33.42
C ALA A 535 -6.09 6.82 -33.16
N ILE A 536 -4.76 6.84 -33.30
CA ILE A 536 -3.95 8.05 -33.14
C ILE A 536 -4.40 9.15 -34.12
N ASN A 537 -4.57 10.38 -33.62
CA ASN A 537 -5.03 11.56 -34.38
C ASN A 537 -6.49 11.52 -34.88
N GLU A 538 -7.23 10.43 -34.67
CA GLU A 538 -8.61 10.31 -35.16
C GLU A 538 -9.61 11.11 -34.30
N ILE A 539 -9.42 11.12 -32.97
CA ILE A 539 -10.29 11.85 -32.03
C ILE A 539 -9.69 13.20 -31.62
N ARG A 540 -8.40 13.20 -31.29
CA ARG A 540 -7.65 14.40 -30.88
C ARG A 540 -6.25 14.32 -31.46
N LYS A 541 -5.79 15.44 -31.99
CA LYS A 541 -4.43 15.58 -32.51
C LYS A 541 -3.40 15.21 -31.43
N ASP A 542 -2.41 14.41 -31.81
CA ASP A 542 -1.31 13.88 -30.99
C ASP A 542 -1.78 12.97 -29.83
N ALA A 543 -2.98 12.39 -29.92
CA ALA A 543 -3.51 11.43 -28.94
C ALA A 543 -4.20 10.24 -29.62
N GLY A 544 -3.95 9.04 -29.11
CA GLY A 544 -4.68 7.81 -29.46
C GLY A 544 -5.66 7.43 -28.35
N LEU A 545 -6.11 6.19 -28.36
CA LEU A 545 -7.03 5.61 -27.38
C LEU A 545 -6.34 4.55 -26.51
N ALA A 546 -6.80 4.42 -25.27
CA ALA A 546 -6.33 3.41 -24.34
C ALA A 546 -7.44 2.85 -23.46
N LEU A 547 -7.26 1.60 -23.04
CA LEU A 547 -8.16 0.94 -22.10
C LEU A 547 -7.86 1.33 -20.66
N ARG A 548 -8.90 1.69 -19.91
CA ARG A 548 -8.80 1.92 -18.47
C ARG A 548 -9.16 0.64 -17.70
N PHE A 549 -8.29 0.28 -16.75
CA PHE A 549 -8.40 -0.94 -15.94
C PHE A 549 -8.53 -2.25 -16.75
N PRO A 550 -7.68 -2.48 -17.76
CA PRO A 550 -7.73 -3.70 -18.56
C PRO A 550 -7.44 -4.93 -17.69
N LYS A 551 -8.23 -5.98 -17.88
CA LYS A 551 -8.07 -7.27 -17.22
C LYS A 551 -8.16 -8.38 -18.24
N PHE A 552 -7.18 -9.27 -18.21
CA PHE A 552 -7.24 -10.53 -18.94
C PHE A 552 -8.40 -11.37 -18.39
N THR A 553 -9.24 -11.93 -19.26
CA THR A 553 -10.41 -12.73 -18.82
C THR A 553 -10.07 -14.18 -18.49
N GLY A 554 -8.85 -14.62 -18.83
CA GLY A 554 -8.44 -16.03 -18.75
C GLY A 554 -8.51 -16.75 -20.10
N LYS A 555 -9.07 -16.13 -21.15
CA LYS A 555 -9.23 -16.76 -22.46
C LYS A 555 -8.14 -16.35 -23.46
N ILE A 556 -7.37 -17.34 -23.90
CA ILE A 556 -6.50 -17.22 -25.08
C ILE A 556 -7.35 -17.60 -26.30
N ARG A 557 -7.43 -16.70 -27.30
CA ARG A 557 -8.28 -16.86 -28.48
C ARG A 557 -7.54 -17.64 -29.57
N VAL A 558 -7.36 -18.93 -29.35
CA VAL A 558 -6.62 -19.83 -30.27
C VAL A 558 -7.32 -20.02 -31.61
N GLU A 559 -8.60 -19.70 -31.68
CA GLU A 559 -9.42 -19.75 -32.89
C GLU A 559 -9.32 -18.47 -33.74
N LYS A 560 -8.64 -17.43 -33.25
CA LYS A 560 -8.46 -16.15 -33.96
C LYS A 560 -7.03 -15.98 -34.45
N THR A 561 -6.90 -15.46 -35.67
CA THR A 561 -5.62 -14.90 -36.14
C THR A 561 -5.44 -13.48 -35.62
N VAL A 562 -4.24 -12.91 -35.75
CA VAL A 562 -3.97 -11.55 -35.26
C VAL A 562 -4.68 -10.48 -36.09
N GLU A 563 -4.99 -10.78 -37.35
CA GLU A 563 -5.84 -9.96 -38.21
C GLU A 563 -7.33 -10.06 -37.84
N ASP A 564 -7.77 -11.05 -37.04
CA ASP A 564 -9.14 -11.17 -36.49
C ASP A 564 -9.29 -10.51 -35.10
N ALA A 565 -8.24 -9.82 -34.63
CA ALA A 565 -8.26 -9.07 -33.39
C ALA A 565 -9.16 -7.83 -33.52
N SER A 566 -9.56 -7.27 -32.39
CA SER A 566 -10.37 -6.05 -32.37
C SER A 566 -9.66 -4.90 -33.06
N THR A 567 -10.41 -4.19 -33.89
CA THR A 567 -9.86 -3.15 -34.78
C THR A 567 -9.90 -1.77 -34.15
N ASP A 568 -9.11 -0.86 -34.70
CA ASP A 568 -9.14 0.56 -34.32
C ASP A 568 -10.56 1.16 -34.49
N GLU A 569 -11.29 0.76 -35.54
CA GLU A 569 -12.66 1.21 -35.79
C GLU A 569 -13.65 0.72 -34.73
N GLU A 570 -13.56 -0.54 -34.31
CA GLU A 570 -14.36 -1.09 -33.23
C GLU A 570 -14.14 -0.32 -31.92
N VAL A 571 -12.87 -0.07 -31.57
CA VAL A 571 -12.51 0.69 -30.37
C VAL A 571 -13.01 2.14 -30.45
N MET A 572 -12.91 2.79 -31.62
CA MET A 572 -13.48 4.12 -31.83
C MET A 572 -15.00 4.14 -31.69
N SER A 573 -15.69 3.12 -32.20
CA SER A 573 -17.14 2.98 -32.08
C SER A 573 -17.56 2.87 -30.62
N LEU A 574 -16.89 2.00 -29.85
CA LEU A 574 -17.11 1.84 -28.42
C LEU A 574 -16.85 3.14 -27.65
N TYR A 575 -15.77 3.86 -27.96
CA TYR A 575 -15.47 5.16 -27.35
C TYR A 575 -16.54 6.22 -27.63
N LYS A 576 -17.03 6.32 -28.87
CA LYS A 576 -18.12 7.24 -29.24
C LYS A 576 -19.44 6.84 -28.56
N GLY A 577 -19.71 5.55 -28.46
CA GLY A 577 -20.88 4.98 -27.77
C GLY A 577 -20.92 5.32 -26.27
N GLN A 578 -19.76 5.24 -25.60
CA GLN A 578 -19.61 5.63 -24.19
C GLN A 578 -20.02 7.09 -23.95
N ASN A 579 -19.61 8.00 -24.84
CA ASN A 579 -19.94 9.43 -24.73
C ASN A 579 -21.42 9.72 -25.06
N LYS A 580 -22.05 8.96 -25.96
CA LYS A 580 -23.47 9.11 -26.30
C LYS A 580 -24.38 8.65 -25.17
N ALA A 581 -24.08 7.50 -24.56
CA ALA A 581 -24.80 7.01 -23.39
C ALA A 581 -24.68 7.98 -22.20
N ALA A 582 -23.53 8.65 -22.04
CA ALA A 582 -23.34 9.71 -21.05
C ALA A 582 -24.14 10.99 -21.38
N HIS A 583 -24.44 11.26 -22.66
CA HIS A 583 -25.22 12.43 -23.08
C HIS A 583 -26.74 12.20 -23.00
N ASP A 584 -27.22 11.04 -23.45
CA ASP A 584 -28.66 10.70 -23.41
C ASP A 584 -29.16 10.47 -21.97
N LYS A 585 -28.30 9.99 -21.06
CA LYS A 585 -28.59 9.92 -19.61
C LYS A 585 -28.68 11.30 -18.92
N ASN A 586 -28.17 12.36 -19.54
CA ASN A 586 -28.32 13.73 -19.01
C ASN A 586 -29.57 14.46 -19.56
N LEU A 587 -30.30 13.84 -20.50
CA LEU A 587 -31.48 14.39 -21.17
C LEU A 587 -32.79 13.69 -20.79
N MET A 588 -32.72 12.53 -20.13
CA MET A 588 -33.83 11.91 -19.37
C MET A 588 -33.70 12.29 -17.89
#